data_AF-A0A2N4XBK6-F1
#
_entry.id   AF-A0A2N4XBK6-F1
#
_cell.length_a   1.000
_cell.length_b   1.000
_cell.length_c   1.000
_cell.angle_alpha   90.00
_cell.angle_beta   90.00
_cell.angle_gamma   90.00
#
_symmetry.space_group_name_H-M   'P 1'
#
loop_
_entity.id
_entity.type
_entity.pdbx_description
1 polymer ?
#
loop_
_entity_poly.entity_id
_entity_poly.type
_entity_poly.pdbx_seq_one_letter_code
_entity_poly.pdbx_strand_id
1 'polypeptide(L)'
;MKNTNAKASEVTETTGAETKSALPFTRKNYVLMLAGIALILVGFFIMTQDKEEFGFGFLGITLGPAIVFIGFIFEFYAIFKKK
;
A
#
# COMPACT_ATOMS: atom_id res chain seq x y z
N MET A 1 -30.64 45.45 33.55
CA MET A 1 -29.47 44.68 34.03
C MET A 1 -29.80 43.21 33.88
N LYS A 2 -29.19 42.49 32.91
CA LYS A 2 -28.17 41.42 33.11
C LYS A 2 -28.62 40.42 34.21
N ASN A 3 -28.72 39.10 34.00
CA ASN A 3 -27.64 38.15 33.68
C ASN A 3 -28.27 36.87 33.07
N THR A 4 -27.98 36.46 31.83
CA THR A 4 -26.94 35.46 31.46
C THR A 4 -26.77 34.29 32.43
N ASN A 5 -27.34 33.13 32.08
CA ASN A 5 -26.60 31.87 32.17
C ASN A 5 -27.11 30.87 31.13
N ALA A 6 -26.26 30.68 30.13
CA ALA A 6 -26.37 29.62 29.15
C ALA A 6 -26.18 28.28 29.87
N LYS A 7 -27.25 27.50 30.00
CA LYS A 7 -27.13 26.05 30.25
C LYS A 7 -26.82 25.38 28.91
N ALA A 8 -25.64 25.68 28.39
CA ALA A 8 -24.96 24.87 27.39
C ALA A 8 -24.21 23.77 28.16
N SER A 9 -24.82 22.59 28.29
CA SER A 9 -24.13 21.31 28.53
C SER A 9 -25.15 20.20 28.69
N GLU A 10 -25.61 19.70 27.54
CA GLU A 10 -25.85 18.27 27.35
C GLU A 10 -25.63 18.00 25.85
N VAL A 11 -24.40 18.25 25.40
CA VAL A 11 -23.89 17.58 24.21
C VAL A 11 -23.18 16.36 24.76
N THR A 12 -23.88 15.23 24.73
CA THR A 12 -23.31 13.90 24.92
C THR A 12 -22.12 13.77 23.99
N GLU A 13 -20.92 13.98 24.51
CA GLU A 13 -19.69 13.50 23.91
C GLU A 13 -19.78 11.98 23.87
N THR A 14 -20.38 11.49 22.78
CA THR A 14 -20.29 10.09 22.40
C THR A 14 -18.85 9.91 21.91
N THR A 15 -17.98 9.61 22.86
CA THR A 15 -16.68 9.01 22.60
C THR A 15 -16.86 7.84 21.64
N GLY A 16 -16.08 7.86 20.56
CA GLY A 16 -15.70 6.64 19.86
C GLY A 16 -16.75 6.02 18.94
N ALA A 17 -17.41 6.80 18.08
CA ALA A 17 -17.97 6.20 16.86
C ALA A 17 -16.80 5.92 15.91
N GLU A 18 -16.22 4.73 16.08
CA GLU A 18 -15.42 3.99 15.11
C GLU A 18 -15.61 4.58 13.71
N THR A 19 -14.66 5.44 13.29
CA THR A 19 -14.44 5.62 11.87
C THR A 19 -13.91 4.26 11.45
N LYS A 20 -14.82 3.29 11.18
CA LYS A 20 -14.52 2.04 10.51
C LYS A 20 -13.77 2.50 9.29
N SER A 21 -12.45 2.44 9.39
CA SER A 21 -11.58 3.12 8.47
C SER A 21 -12.03 2.59 7.13
N ALA A 22 -12.58 3.48 6.30
CA ALA A 22 -12.99 3.16 4.96
C ALA A 22 -11.70 2.98 4.17
N LEU A 23 -10.89 2.00 4.60
CA LEU A 23 -9.71 1.59 3.90
C LEU A 23 -10.26 1.10 2.57
N PRO A 24 -9.84 1.69 1.45
CA PRO A 24 -10.32 1.31 0.13
C PRO A 24 -10.01 -0.17 -0.17
N PHE A 25 -9.16 -0.80 0.65
CA PHE A 25 -8.72 -2.17 0.53
C PHE A 25 -9.05 -3.00 1.78
N THR A 26 -9.51 -4.22 1.57
CA THR A 26 -9.69 -5.19 2.67
C THR A 26 -8.34 -5.72 3.13
N ARG A 27 -8.19 -6.15 4.40
CA ARG A 27 -6.93 -6.73 4.93
C ARG A 27 -6.25 -7.76 4.01
N LYS A 28 -7.04 -8.59 3.32
CA LYS A 28 -6.53 -9.60 2.37
C LYS A 28 -5.84 -8.99 1.16
N ASN A 29 -6.39 -7.90 0.62
CA ASN A 29 -5.81 -7.20 -0.55
C ASN A 29 -4.54 -6.45 -0.15
N TYR A 30 -4.49 -5.93 1.08
CA TYR A 30 -3.28 -5.32 1.60
C TYR A 30 -2.11 -6.31 1.70
N VAL A 31 -2.38 -7.57 2.08
CA VAL A 31 -1.35 -8.62 2.09
C VAL A 31 -0.86 -8.95 0.68
N LEU A 32 -1.77 -8.99 -0.31
CA LEU A 32 -1.40 -9.21 -1.71
C LEU A 32 -0.58 -8.04 -2.28
N MET A 33 -0.94 -6.81 -1.95
CA MET A 33 -0.19 -5.59 -2.29
C MET A 33 1.23 -5.65 -1.72
N LEU A 34 1.37 -6.02 -0.44
CA LEU A 34 2.69 -6.16 0.18
C LEU A 34 3.54 -7.26 -0.48
N ALA A 35 2.91 -8.35 -0.91
CA ALA A 35 3.58 -9.41 -1.66
C ALA A 35 4.02 -8.93 -3.07
N GLY A 36 3.22 -8.12 -3.75
CA GLY A 36 3.57 -7.50 -5.03
C GLY A 36 4.77 -6.56 -4.91
N ILE A 37 4.75 -5.68 -3.91
CA ILE A 37 5.87 -4.81 -3.57
C ILE A 37 7.13 -5.63 -3.27
N ALA A 38 7.03 -6.70 -2.48
CA ALA A 38 8.16 -7.59 -2.21
C ALA A 38 8.73 -8.20 -3.50
N LEU A 39 7.88 -8.58 -4.45
CA LEU A 39 8.29 -9.11 -5.75
C LEU A 39 9.04 -8.06 -6.59
N ILE A 40 8.56 -6.82 -6.59
CA ILE A 40 9.21 -5.69 -7.27
C ILE A 40 10.61 -5.46 -6.67
N LEU A 41 10.71 -5.44 -5.34
CA LEU A 41 11.99 -5.29 -4.64
C LEU A 41 12.96 -6.42 -4.98
N VAL A 42 12.48 -7.66 -5.09
CA VAL A 42 13.29 -8.81 -5.54
C VAL A 42 13.78 -8.61 -6.97
N GLY A 43 12.94 -8.10 -7.87
CA GLY A 43 13.33 -7.81 -9.25
C GLY A 43 14.45 -6.74 -9.33
N PHE A 44 14.33 -5.67 -8.54
CA PHE A 44 15.39 -4.68 -8.42
C PHE A 44 16.65 -5.25 -7.76
N PHE A 45 16.50 -6.08 -6.74
CA PHE A 45 17.64 -6.74 -6.09
C PHE A 45 18.41 -7.64 -7.07
N ILE A 46 17.72 -8.34 -7.97
CA ILE A 46 18.38 -9.15 -9.00
C ILE A 46 19.20 -8.29 -9.95
N MET A 47 18.74 -7.06 -10.28
CA MET A 47 19.54 -6.13 -11.08
C MET A 47 20.83 -5.71 -10.35
N THR A 48 20.78 -5.56 -9.01
CA THR A 48 21.99 -5.19 -8.24
C THR A 48 22.98 -6.33 -8.08
N GLN A 49 22.53 -7.58 -8.22
CA GLN A 49 23.39 -8.76 -8.21
C GLN A 49 24.05 -9.03 -9.56
N ASP A 50 23.70 -8.26 -10.60
CA ASP A 50 24.35 -8.41 -11.90
C ASP A 50 25.84 -8.05 -11.80
N LYS A 51 26.69 -8.92 -12.35
CA LYS A 51 28.15 -8.82 -12.25
C LYS A 51 28.76 -8.04 -13.40
N GLU A 52 27.97 -7.77 -14.44
CA GLU A 52 28.38 -6.97 -15.58
C GLU A 52 28.44 -5.49 -15.24
N GLU A 53 29.38 -4.78 -15.87
CA GLU A 53 29.56 -3.34 -15.66
C GLU A 53 28.25 -2.60 -16.01
N PHE A 54 27.79 -1.72 -15.11
CA PHE A 54 26.51 -1.01 -15.20
C PHE A 54 25.24 -1.89 -15.20
N GLY A 55 25.33 -3.20 -14.93
CA GLY A 55 24.17 -4.09 -14.95
C GLY A 55 23.62 -4.35 -16.36
N PHE A 56 24.48 -4.25 -17.38
CA PHE A 56 24.14 -4.62 -18.77
C PHE A 56 24.09 -6.13 -19.03
N GLY A 57 24.23 -6.93 -17.97
CA GLY A 57 24.11 -8.36 -18.08
C GLY A 57 22.67 -8.79 -18.31
N PHE A 58 22.52 -10.08 -18.58
CA PHE A 58 21.22 -10.69 -18.79
C PHE A 58 20.30 -10.46 -17.56
N LEU A 59 20.88 -10.52 -16.35
CA LEU A 59 20.11 -10.35 -15.12
C LEU A 59 19.59 -8.91 -14.96
N GLY A 60 20.36 -7.90 -15.33
CA GLY A 60 19.98 -6.49 -15.18
C GLY A 60 19.06 -5.98 -16.30
N ILE A 61 19.27 -6.37 -17.56
CA ILE A 61 18.48 -5.85 -18.69
C ILE A 61 17.24 -6.70 -19.00
N THR A 62 17.27 -8.01 -18.76
CA THR A 62 16.15 -8.89 -19.12
C THR A 62 15.43 -9.46 -17.89
N LEU A 63 16.15 -10.14 -16.99
CA LEU A 63 15.49 -10.85 -15.90
C LEU A 63 14.91 -9.91 -14.84
N GLY A 64 15.69 -8.92 -14.40
CA GLY A 64 15.28 -7.91 -13.44
C GLY A 64 14.03 -7.16 -13.92
N PRO A 65 14.04 -6.55 -15.12
CA PRO A 65 12.89 -5.81 -15.63
C PRO A 65 11.68 -6.72 -15.84
N ALA A 66 11.87 -7.96 -16.29
CA ALA A 66 10.77 -8.92 -16.43
C ALA A 66 10.09 -9.23 -15.08
N ILE A 67 10.88 -9.46 -14.01
CA ILE A 67 10.35 -9.74 -12.68
C ILE A 67 9.63 -8.51 -12.10
N VAL A 68 10.22 -7.32 -12.26
CA VAL A 68 9.57 -6.06 -11.85
C VAL A 68 8.24 -5.88 -12.60
N PHE A 69 8.20 -6.16 -13.89
CA PHE A 69 6.98 -6.05 -14.70
C PHE A 69 5.89 -7.02 -14.23
N ILE A 70 6.24 -8.27 -13.93
CA ILE A 70 5.33 -9.26 -13.34
C ILE A 70 4.84 -8.78 -11.96
N GLY A 71 5.73 -8.20 -11.15
CA GLY A 71 5.39 -7.62 -9.85
C GLY A 71 4.37 -6.49 -9.97
N PHE A 72 4.53 -5.61 -10.95
CA PHE A 72 3.54 -4.58 -11.25
C PHE A 72 2.19 -5.17 -11.68
N ILE A 73 2.17 -6.16 -12.58
CA ILE A 73 0.91 -6.84 -12.97
C ILE A 73 0.23 -7.48 -11.77
N PHE A 74 1.01 -8.08 -10.87
CA PHE A 74 0.50 -8.67 -9.64
C PHE A 74 -0.11 -7.60 -8.71
N GLU A 75 0.53 -6.44 -8.61
CA GLU A 75 0.02 -5.28 -7.87
C GLU A 75 -1.31 -4.78 -8.43
N PHE A 76 -1.41 -4.64 -9.76
CA PHE A 76 -2.65 -4.30 -10.44
C PHE A 76 -3.74 -5.33 -10.12
N TYR A 77 -3.43 -6.62 -10.17
CA TYR A 77 -4.38 -7.68 -9.80
C TYR A 77 -4.77 -7.59 -8.32
N ALA A 78 -3.84 -7.32 -7.39
CA ALA A 78 -4.11 -7.20 -5.96
C ALA A 78 -5.06 -6.03 -5.66
N ILE A 79 -4.89 -4.90 -6.36
CA ILE A 79 -5.76 -3.72 -6.25
C ILE A 79 -7.14 -4.00 -6.84
N PHE A 80 -7.20 -4.59 -8.04
CA PHE A 80 -8.45 -4.88 -8.75
C PHE A 80 -9.22 -6.06 -8.16
N LYS A 81 -8.58 -6.91 -7.35
CA LYS A 81 -9.23 -8.00 -6.61
C LYS A 81 -10.08 -7.43 -5.49
N LYS A 82 -11.15 -6.72 -5.86
CA LYS A 82 -12.29 -6.47 -4.99
C LYS A 82 -12.91 -7.85 -4.70
N LYS A 83 -13.32 -8.07 -3.45
CA LYS A 83 -14.07 -9.28 -3.07
C LYS A 83 -15.15 -9.61 -4.08
#